data_AF-A0A226EK31-F1
#
_entry.id   AF-A0A226EK31-F1
#
_cell.length_a   1.000
_cell.length_b   1.000
_cell.length_c   1.000
_cell.angle_alpha   90.00
_cell.angle_beta   90.00
_cell.angle_gamma   90.00
#
_symmetry.space_group_name_H-M   'P 1'
#
loop_
_entity.id
_entity.type
_entity.pdbx_description
1 polymer ?
#
loop_
_entity_poly.entity_id
_entity_poly.type
_entity_poly.pdbx_seq_one_letter_code
_entity_poly.pdbx_strand_id
1 'polypeptide(L)'
;MASGVVTPPAIKRLQQDLKSLKEFPLVGANAEPFDDADLTVWYGLIIPPESSPLSEIPLRFTLEFPNEYPNLPPKAYFDTYVAYTNGVQLKDSRGRTEVCLNIFGNFKGYHSEWGTSSEGWSPSYTVTTILVSMQGMMVDGMLSDSLDYVMEMAESARKFRCPITHHDGSDPAKYFPRVITSPEEAAQIAALHASSQVQSTPLDNHYICYANQQKTARNAVLGYGVHVVNSRLGTLSSPCEYLSLDSYKNSGIRRSSTNLPFEHWLPILVNMPYFTLSKRNGYKNGRQ
;
A
#
# COMPACT_ATOMS: atom_id res chain seq x y z
N MET A 1 15.15 13.24 -18.80
CA MET A 1 15.33 12.58 -17.48
C MET A 1 15.17 11.09 -17.72
N ALA A 2 15.95 10.25 -17.04
CA ALA A 2 16.13 8.85 -17.42
C ALA A 2 14.78 8.09 -17.52
N SER A 3 14.32 7.85 -18.75
CA SER A 3 13.41 6.73 -19.07
C SER A 3 14.19 5.44 -18.84
N GLY A 4 14.41 5.12 -17.56
CA GLY A 4 14.91 3.80 -17.18
C GLY A 4 13.80 2.83 -17.50
N VAL A 5 14.05 1.90 -18.43
CA VAL A 5 13.09 0.86 -18.80
C VAL A 5 12.69 0.12 -17.53
N VAL A 6 11.40 0.17 -17.22
CA VAL A 6 10.79 -0.52 -16.08
C VAL A 6 11.11 -1.99 -16.16
N THR A 7 11.53 -2.58 -15.05
CA THR A 7 11.91 -3.99 -15.06
C THR A 7 10.66 -4.85 -15.33
N PRO A 8 10.76 -5.95 -16.11
CA PRO A 8 9.63 -6.84 -16.34
C PRO A 8 8.96 -7.36 -15.05
N PRO A 9 9.69 -7.63 -13.95
CA PRO A 9 9.08 -7.93 -12.65
C PRO A 9 8.22 -6.80 -12.08
N ALA A 10 8.67 -5.54 -12.17
CA ALA A 10 7.91 -4.38 -11.68
C ALA A 10 6.63 -4.18 -12.49
N ILE A 11 6.69 -4.27 -13.82
CA ILE A 11 5.49 -4.22 -14.68
C ILE A 11 4.50 -5.32 -14.32
N LYS A 12 4.96 -6.56 -14.15
CA LYS A 12 4.11 -7.68 -13.75
C LYS A 12 3.44 -7.44 -12.40
N ARG A 13 4.17 -6.85 -11.45
CA ARG A 13 3.63 -6.49 -10.14
C ARG A 13 2.55 -5.40 -10.26
N LEU A 14 2.81 -4.33 -11.00
CA LEU A 14 1.87 -3.24 -11.24
C LEU A 14 0.58 -3.72 -11.91
N GLN A 15 0.69 -4.60 -12.92
CA GLN A 15 -0.47 -5.24 -13.55
C GLN A 15 -1.30 -6.05 -12.55
N GLN A 16 -0.64 -6.72 -11.61
CA GLN A 16 -1.32 -7.49 -10.58
C GLN A 16 -2.06 -6.58 -9.59
N ASP A 17 -1.42 -5.50 -9.14
CA ASP A 17 -2.04 -4.52 -8.25
C ASP A 17 -3.24 -3.86 -8.94
N LEU A 18 -3.14 -3.54 -10.23
CA LEU A 18 -4.24 -2.97 -11.03
C LEU A 18 -5.40 -3.95 -11.14
N LYS A 19 -5.10 -5.22 -11.46
CA LYS A 19 -6.09 -6.28 -11.50
C LYS A 19 -6.80 -6.42 -10.15
N SER A 20 -6.05 -6.38 -9.05
CA SER A 20 -6.61 -6.51 -7.70
C SER A 20 -7.59 -5.38 -7.39
N LEU A 21 -7.28 -4.14 -7.74
CA LEU A 21 -8.19 -3.01 -7.54
C LEU A 21 -9.46 -3.10 -8.39
N LYS A 22 -9.35 -3.60 -9.63
CA LYS A 22 -10.52 -3.83 -10.49
C LYS A 22 -11.43 -4.93 -9.95
N GLU A 23 -10.85 -6.01 -9.41
CA GLU A 23 -11.60 -7.14 -8.86
C GLU A 23 -12.17 -6.85 -7.46
N PHE A 24 -11.44 -6.11 -6.64
CA PHE A 24 -11.80 -5.78 -5.26
C PHE A 24 -11.67 -4.28 -5.03
N PRO A 25 -12.58 -3.46 -5.58
CA PRO A 25 -12.50 -2.02 -5.46
C PRO A 25 -12.74 -1.55 -4.02
N LEU A 26 -12.08 -0.47 -3.65
CA LEU A 26 -12.28 0.18 -2.35
C LEU A 26 -13.43 1.19 -2.41
N VAL A 27 -14.20 1.25 -1.33
CA VAL A 27 -15.19 2.30 -1.16
C VAL A 27 -14.47 3.59 -0.79
N GLY A 28 -14.75 4.67 -1.52
CA GLY A 28 -14.21 6.00 -1.30
C GLY A 28 -12.79 6.22 -1.80
N ALA A 29 -12.16 5.24 -2.46
CA ALA A 29 -10.81 5.40 -3.00
C ALA A 29 -10.58 4.58 -4.27
N ASN A 30 -9.82 5.12 -5.22
CA ASN A 30 -9.34 4.36 -6.38
C ASN A 30 -8.00 4.94 -6.88
N ALA A 31 -7.22 4.12 -7.59
CA ALA A 31 -6.01 4.52 -8.30
C ALA A 31 -5.86 3.72 -9.60
N GLU A 32 -5.56 4.41 -10.70
CA GLU A 32 -5.40 3.79 -12.02
C GLU A 32 -4.26 4.48 -12.81
N PRO A 33 -3.50 3.73 -13.63
CA PRO A 33 -2.61 4.34 -14.62
C PRO A 33 -3.44 5.13 -15.63
N PHE A 34 -2.90 6.24 -16.11
CA PHE A 34 -3.55 6.96 -17.20
C PHE A 34 -3.32 6.30 -18.56
N ASP A 35 -2.09 5.84 -18.79
CA ASP A 35 -1.67 5.26 -20.06
C ASP A 35 -1.47 3.76 -19.88
N ASP A 36 -2.17 2.96 -20.70
CA ASP A 36 -1.98 1.51 -20.72
C ASP A 36 -0.56 1.12 -21.14
N ALA A 37 0.17 2.00 -21.84
CA ALA A 37 1.56 1.81 -22.21
C ALA A 37 2.56 2.13 -21.07
N ASP A 38 2.20 3.00 -20.13
CA ASP A 38 3.05 3.39 -19.00
C ASP A 38 2.34 3.15 -17.66
N LEU A 39 2.64 2.00 -17.07
CA LEU A 39 2.10 1.61 -15.75
C LEU A 39 2.87 2.23 -14.57
N THR A 40 3.87 3.08 -14.79
CA THR A 40 4.67 3.65 -13.67
C THR A 40 4.12 4.92 -13.06
N VAL A 41 3.10 5.51 -13.67
CA VAL A 41 2.46 6.73 -13.16
C VAL A 41 0.97 6.50 -13.03
N TRP A 42 0.47 6.54 -11.80
CA TRP A 42 -0.95 6.32 -11.50
C TRP A 42 -1.55 7.57 -10.89
N TYR A 43 -2.79 7.86 -11.28
CA TYR A 43 -3.61 8.89 -10.66
C TYR A 43 -4.50 8.24 -9.63
N GLY A 44 -4.53 8.82 -8.45
CA GLY A 44 -5.33 8.39 -7.32
C GLY A 44 -6.30 9.48 -6.89
N LEU A 45 -7.46 9.02 -6.42
CA LEU A 45 -8.50 9.88 -5.89
C LEU A 45 -9.11 9.24 -4.64
N ILE A 46 -9.24 10.03 -3.58
CA ILE A 46 -9.96 9.66 -2.38
C ILE A 46 -11.10 10.64 -2.16
N ILE A 47 -12.29 10.09 -1.95
CA ILE A 47 -13.47 10.81 -1.52
C ILE A 47 -13.53 10.71 0.00
N PRO A 48 -13.37 11.82 0.74
CA PRO A 48 -13.50 11.80 2.19
C PRO A 48 -14.90 11.32 2.62
N PRO A 49 -15.00 10.70 3.81
CA PRO A 49 -16.30 10.33 4.36
C PRO A 49 -17.12 11.59 4.66
N GLU A 50 -18.45 11.48 4.58
CA GLU A 50 -19.38 12.59 4.84
C GLU A 50 -19.22 13.19 6.25
N SER A 51 -18.73 12.40 7.20
CA SER A 51 -18.45 12.84 8.58
C SER A 51 -17.17 13.68 8.72
N SER A 52 -16.33 13.76 7.69
CA SER A 52 -15.08 14.53 7.71
C SER A 52 -15.37 16.03 7.54
N PRO A 53 -14.62 16.93 8.21
CA PRO A 53 -14.66 18.36 7.90
C PRO A 53 -14.21 18.67 6.45
N LEU A 54 -13.60 17.70 5.78
CA LEU A 54 -13.12 17.79 4.40
C LEU A 54 -14.06 17.10 3.40
N SER A 55 -15.29 16.74 3.79
CA SER A 55 -16.23 15.90 3.00
C SER A 55 -16.42 16.34 1.53
N GLU A 56 -16.32 17.63 1.25
CA GLU A 56 -16.48 18.20 -0.10
C GLU A 56 -15.17 18.35 -0.89
N ILE A 57 -14.05 17.84 -0.37
CA ILE A 57 -12.70 18.07 -0.89
C ILE A 57 -12.09 16.73 -1.32
N PRO A 58 -12.21 16.36 -2.62
CA PRO A 58 -11.57 15.15 -3.12
C PRO A 58 -10.06 15.31 -3.06
N LEU A 59 -9.39 14.34 -2.44
CA LEU A 59 -7.94 14.30 -2.34
C LEU A 59 -7.35 13.65 -3.59
N ARG A 60 -6.70 14.45 -4.44
CA ARG A 60 -6.05 14.02 -5.69
C ARG A 60 -4.55 13.87 -5.51
N PHE A 61 -4.01 12.77 -6.02
CA PHE A 61 -2.58 12.51 -5.95
C PHE A 61 -2.08 11.67 -7.11
N THR A 62 -0.80 11.83 -7.41
CA THR A 62 -0.06 11.02 -8.38
C THR A 62 0.88 10.08 -7.64
N LEU A 63 0.87 8.79 -7.99
CA LEU A 63 1.86 7.79 -7.61
C LEU A 63 2.89 7.62 -8.73
N GLU A 64 4.18 7.68 -8.39
CA GLU A 64 5.30 7.44 -9.31
C GLU A 64 6.09 6.22 -8.83
N PHE A 65 5.97 5.11 -9.54
CA PHE A 65 6.57 3.83 -9.19
C PHE A 65 8.02 3.71 -9.71
N PRO A 66 8.98 3.27 -8.88
CA PRO A 66 10.34 3.03 -9.32
C PRO A 66 10.46 1.72 -10.12
N ASN A 67 11.55 1.58 -10.86
CA ASN A 67 11.85 0.37 -11.65
C ASN A 67 12.08 -0.87 -10.78
N GLU A 68 12.43 -0.65 -9.51
CA GLU A 68 12.65 -1.66 -8.49
C GLU A 68 11.37 -2.05 -7.75
N TYR A 69 10.21 -1.45 -8.06
CA TYR A 69 8.93 -1.79 -7.42
C TYR A 69 8.67 -3.32 -7.51
N PRO A 70 8.28 -3.99 -6.41
CA PRO A 70 7.87 -3.46 -5.11
C PRO A 70 9.00 -3.38 -4.07
N ASN A 71 10.26 -3.61 -4.43
CA ASN A 71 11.36 -3.58 -3.46
C ASN A 71 11.57 -2.18 -2.87
N LEU A 72 11.27 -1.14 -3.65
CA LEU A 72 11.22 0.25 -3.20
C LEU A 72 9.77 0.79 -3.30
N PRO A 73 9.37 1.72 -2.41
CA PRO A 73 8.05 2.34 -2.46
C PRO A 73 7.88 3.23 -3.69
N PRO A 74 6.64 3.46 -4.15
CA PRO A 74 6.36 4.60 -5.01
C PRO A 74 6.56 5.92 -4.25
N LYS A 75 6.80 6.99 -4.99
CA LYS A 75 6.61 8.34 -4.48
C LYS A 75 5.16 8.77 -4.69
N ALA A 76 4.65 9.60 -3.79
CA ALA A 76 3.30 10.12 -3.88
C ALA A 76 3.31 11.65 -3.80
N TYR A 77 2.51 12.30 -4.63
CA TYR A 77 2.45 13.76 -4.72
C TYR A 77 1.00 14.21 -4.79
N PHE A 78 0.63 15.25 -4.03
CA PHE A 78 -0.67 15.88 -4.22
C PHE A 78 -0.71 16.67 -5.52
N ASP A 79 -1.83 16.52 -6.23
CA ASP A 79 -2.09 17.27 -7.45
C ASP A 79 -2.81 18.60 -7.16
N THR A 80 -3.33 18.76 -5.94
CA THR A 80 -4.02 19.94 -5.43
C THR A 80 -3.32 20.48 -4.18
N TYR A 81 -3.64 21.70 -3.79
CA TYR A 81 -3.19 22.23 -2.50
C TYR A 81 -3.80 21.40 -1.36
N VAL A 82 -2.95 21.02 -0.41
CA VAL A 82 -3.31 20.28 0.81
C VAL A 82 -2.54 20.90 1.97
N ALA A 83 -3.27 21.33 2.99
CA ALA A 83 -2.71 21.90 4.20
C ALA A 83 -2.43 20.80 5.24
N TYR A 84 -1.14 20.51 5.48
CA TYR A 84 -0.72 19.60 6.55
C TYR A 84 -0.71 20.28 7.92
N THR A 85 -1.25 19.61 8.93
CA THR A 85 -1.07 19.96 10.36
C THR A 85 0.11 19.21 10.96
N ASN A 86 0.27 17.93 10.59
CA ASN A 86 1.25 17.01 11.17
C ASN A 86 2.06 16.30 10.07
N GLY A 87 2.90 17.03 9.33
CA GLY A 87 3.73 16.49 8.25
C GLY A 87 4.68 17.50 7.62
N VAL A 88 5.54 17.03 6.71
CA VAL A 88 6.53 17.88 6.03
C VAL A 88 6.01 18.31 4.67
N GLN A 89 6.03 19.61 4.39
CA GLN A 89 5.67 20.15 3.08
C GLN A 89 6.89 20.17 2.15
N LEU A 90 7.36 18.99 1.73
CA LEU A 90 8.38 18.90 0.70
C LEU A 90 7.76 19.11 -0.67
N LYS A 91 8.45 19.88 -1.53
CA LYS A 91 8.03 20.06 -2.92
C LYS A 91 9.01 19.39 -3.87
N ASP A 92 8.48 18.73 -4.89
CA ASP A 92 9.30 18.26 -5.99
C ASP A 92 9.76 19.43 -6.88
N SER A 93 10.59 19.14 -7.88
CA SER A 93 11.08 20.13 -8.84
C SER A 93 9.97 20.78 -9.69
N ARG A 94 8.78 20.18 -9.72
CA ARG A 94 7.58 20.70 -10.39
C ARG A 94 6.68 21.49 -9.44
N GLY A 95 7.06 21.63 -8.17
CA GLY A 95 6.33 22.38 -7.16
C GLY A 95 5.15 21.61 -6.51
N ARG A 96 5.01 20.31 -6.79
CA ARG A 96 3.99 19.46 -6.17
C ARG A 96 4.40 19.06 -4.77
N THR A 97 3.46 19.07 -3.83
CA THR A 97 3.72 18.65 -2.45
C THR A 97 3.82 17.13 -2.37
N GLU A 98 4.93 16.62 -1.87
CA GLU A 98 5.13 15.19 -1.60
C GLU A 98 4.29 14.75 -0.41
N VAL A 99 3.67 13.59 -0.52
CA VAL A 99 2.82 13.04 0.53
C VAL A 99 3.69 12.44 1.63
N CYS A 100 3.57 12.99 2.83
CA CYS A 100 4.35 12.56 3.98
C CYS A 100 3.63 11.46 4.78
N LEU A 101 3.82 10.21 4.38
CA LEU A 101 3.40 9.02 5.14
C LEU A 101 4.53 8.00 5.19
N ASN A 102 4.65 7.29 6.32
CA ASN A 102 5.70 6.28 6.51
C ASN A 102 5.70 5.19 5.42
N ILE A 103 4.53 4.86 4.84
CA ILE A 103 4.40 3.90 3.74
C ILE A 103 5.16 4.32 2.47
N PHE A 104 5.39 5.62 2.25
CA PHE A 104 6.19 6.13 1.12
C PHE A 104 7.68 6.29 1.47
N GLY A 105 8.04 6.14 2.75
CA GLY A 105 9.40 6.22 3.25
C GLY A 105 9.46 6.89 4.62
N ASN A 106 10.62 6.78 5.28
CA ASN A 106 10.76 7.19 6.69
C ASN A 106 11.20 8.66 6.86
N PHE A 107 11.32 9.43 5.76
CA PHE A 107 11.69 10.86 5.77
C PHE A 107 12.79 11.20 6.80
N LYS A 108 13.88 10.42 6.82
CA LYS A 108 14.91 10.37 7.89
C LYS A 108 15.59 11.70 8.24
N GLY A 109 15.41 12.75 7.44
CA GLY A 109 15.89 14.11 7.72
C GLY A 109 14.89 15.03 8.43
N TYR A 110 13.62 14.61 8.54
CA TYR A 110 12.52 15.42 9.04
C TYR A 110 11.72 14.75 10.16
N HIS A 111 11.64 13.40 10.15
CA HIS A 111 10.99 12.62 11.20
C HIS A 111 12.04 11.81 11.98
N SER A 112 12.29 12.24 13.22
CA SER A 112 13.24 11.57 14.11
C SER A 112 12.66 10.29 14.73
N GLU A 113 11.35 10.29 14.93
CA GLU A 113 10.52 9.20 15.45
C GLU A 113 10.45 7.98 14.50
N TRP A 114 10.73 8.16 13.22
CA TRP A 114 10.80 7.08 12.21
C TRP A 114 12.25 6.64 11.92
N GLY A 115 13.24 7.30 12.52
CA GLY A 115 14.66 7.04 12.31
C GLY A 115 15.18 5.76 12.95
N THR A 116 14.53 5.30 14.03
CA THR A 116 14.90 4.11 14.82
C THR A 116 13.87 2.97 14.71
N SER A 117 12.66 3.27 14.27
CA SER A 117 11.54 2.34 14.17
C SER A 117 11.61 1.54 12.88
N SER A 118 11.38 0.24 12.96
CA SER A 118 11.23 -0.66 11.80
C SER A 118 9.84 -0.51 11.16
N GLU A 119 9.43 0.74 10.95
CA GLU A 119 8.19 1.13 10.31
C GLU A 119 8.52 1.65 8.92
N GLY A 120 7.60 1.50 7.97
CA GLY A 120 7.76 2.01 6.61
C GLY A 120 7.34 1.04 5.54
N TRP A 121 7.82 1.26 4.32
CA TRP A 121 7.47 0.44 3.15
C TRP A 121 7.88 -1.03 3.30
N SER A 122 6.93 -1.92 2.98
CA SER A 122 7.17 -3.33 2.76
C SER A 122 6.92 -3.70 1.30
N PRO A 123 7.77 -4.51 0.66
CA PRO A 123 7.49 -5.07 -0.66
C PRO A 123 6.24 -5.95 -0.73
N SER A 124 5.65 -6.30 0.42
CA SER A 124 4.37 -7.01 0.48
C SER A 124 3.15 -6.08 0.35
N TYR A 125 3.31 -4.78 0.59
CA TYR A 125 2.23 -3.79 0.45
C TYR A 125 1.85 -3.58 -1.01
N THR A 126 0.56 -3.37 -1.24
CA THR A 126 -0.04 -3.16 -2.57
C THR A 126 -0.54 -1.73 -2.72
N VAL A 127 -0.95 -1.35 -3.94
CA VAL A 127 -1.67 -0.08 -4.15
C VAL A 127 -2.94 0.00 -3.30
N THR A 128 -3.64 -1.11 -3.05
CA THR A 128 -4.77 -1.16 -2.10
C THR A 128 -4.34 -0.74 -0.69
N THR A 129 -3.19 -1.25 -0.21
CA THR A 129 -2.64 -0.85 1.10
C THR A 129 -2.33 0.64 1.13
N ILE A 130 -1.75 1.18 0.06
CA ILE A 130 -1.48 2.62 -0.09
C ILE A 130 -2.79 3.43 0.03
N LEU A 131 -3.83 3.05 -0.70
CA LEU A 131 -5.12 3.74 -0.67
C LEU A 131 -5.76 3.74 0.72
N VAL A 132 -5.71 2.61 1.43
CA VAL A 132 -6.22 2.52 2.81
C VAL A 132 -5.41 3.41 3.75
N SER A 133 -4.08 3.43 3.64
CA SER A 133 -3.23 4.35 4.44
C SER A 133 -3.56 5.82 4.16
N MET A 134 -3.79 6.17 2.90
CA MET A 134 -4.18 7.53 2.49
C MET A 134 -5.58 7.92 2.98
N GLN A 135 -6.53 6.97 3.03
CA GLN A 135 -7.83 7.19 3.67
C GLN A 135 -7.67 7.44 5.18
N GLY A 136 -6.78 6.69 5.84
CA GLY A 136 -6.43 6.90 7.25
C GLY A 136 -5.91 8.30 7.51
N MET A 137 -5.03 8.84 6.65
CA MET A 137 -4.51 10.21 6.75
C MET A 137 -5.61 11.27 6.78
N MET A 138 -6.72 11.07 6.06
CA MET A 138 -7.85 12.01 6.07
C MET A 138 -8.67 11.98 7.36
N VAL A 139 -8.62 10.88 8.10
CA VAL A 139 -9.38 10.68 9.34
C VAL A 139 -8.54 11.00 10.57
N ASP A 140 -7.22 10.77 10.52
CA ASP A 140 -6.29 10.88 11.65
C ASP A 140 -5.83 12.31 11.96
N GLY A 141 -6.53 13.33 11.41
CA GLY A 141 -6.22 14.74 11.70
C GLY A 141 -4.85 15.21 11.20
N MET A 142 -4.26 14.53 10.21
CA MET A 142 -2.99 14.95 9.57
C MET A 142 -3.18 16.15 8.64
N LEU A 143 -4.41 16.41 8.22
CA LEU A 143 -4.81 17.54 7.38
C LEU A 143 -5.51 18.60 8.21
N SER A 144 -5.35 19.87 7.85
CA SER A 144 -5.97 20.97 8.57
C SER A 144 -7.48 21.03 8.34
N ASP A 145 -8.22 21.18 9.44
CA ASP A 145 -9.66 21.41 9.48
C ASP A 145 -10.02 22.89 9.76
N SER A 146 -9.03 23.78 9.82
CA SER A 146 -9.27 25.22 9.94
C SER A 146 -9.99 25.75 8.71
N LEU A 147 -11.01 26.57 8.93
CA LEU A 147 -11.89 27.07 7.87
C LEU A 147 -11.13 27.69 6.70
N ASP A 148 -10.10 28.50 6.96
CA ASP A 148 -9.32 29.16 5.91
C ASP A 148 -8.60 28.15 5.00
N TYR A 149 -7.96 27.14 5.60
CA TYR A 149 -7.28 26.09 4.85
C TYR A 149 -8.26 25.16 4.13
N VAL A 150 -9.39 24.84 4.76
CA VAL A 150 -10.46 24.05 4.13
C VAL A 150 -10.97 24.77 2.88
N MET A 151 -11.21 26.08 2.96
CA MET A 151 -11.66 26.88 1.81
C MET A 151 -10.61 26.90 0.69
N GLU A 152 -9.33 27.09 1.02
CA GLU A 152 -8.24 27.11 0.04
C GLU A 152 -8.07 25.74 -0.65
N MET A 153 -8.11 24.64 0.13
CA MET A 153 -8.07 23.29 -0.40
C MET A 153 -9.27 23.00 -1.32
N ALA A 154 -10.47 23.39 -0.93
CA ALA A 154 -11.67 23.23 -1.75
C ALA A 154 -11.59 24.02 -3.06
N GLU A 155 -11.08 25.26 -3.01
CA GLU A 155 -10.89 26.08 -4.20
C GLU A 155 -9.85 25.47 -5.15
N SER A 156 -8.72 25.01 -4.61
CA SER A 156 -7.68 24.32 -5.37
C SER A 156 -8.21 23.05 -6.03
N ALA A 157 -8.94 22.23 -5.27
CA ALA A 157 -9.57 21.02 -5.77
C ALA A 157 -10.54 21.33 -6.93
N ARG A 158 -11.40 22.34 -6.80
CA ARG A 158 -12.37 22.71 -7.84
C ARG A 158 -11.71 23.25 -9.12
N LYS A 159 -10.63 24.02 -8.97
CA LYS A 159 -9.90 24.64 -10.08
C LYS A 159 -8.94 23.68 -10.77
N PHE A 160 -8.66 22.52 -10.19
CA PHE A 160 -7.76 21.53 -10.76
C PHE A 160 -8.17 21.14 -12.20
N ARG A 161 -7.19 21.11 -13.11
CA ARG A 161 -7.33 20.66 -14.49
C ARG A 161 -6.15 19.76 -14.83
N CYS A 162 -6.42 18.52 -15.23
CA CYS A 162 -5.36 17.63 -15.69
C CYS A 162 -5.01 17.96 -17.17
N PRO A 163 -3.75 18.27 -17.49
CA PRO A 163 -3.36 18.58 -18.87
C PRO A 163 -3.32 17.35 -19.77
N ILE A 164 -3.27 16.15 -19.19
CA ILE A 164 -3.02 14.90 -19.91
C ILE A 164 -4.34 14.18 -20.22
N THR A 165 -5.17 13.97 -19.21
CA THR A 165 -6.41 13.19 -19.30
C THR A 165 -7.65 14.07 -19.58
N HIS A 166 -7.49 15.39 -19.44
CA HIS A 166 -8.57 16.38 -19.42
C HIS A 166 -9.63 16.20 -18.32
N HIS A 167 -9.39 15.33 -17.33
CA HIS A 167 -10.21 15.29 -16.12
C HIS A 167 -10.05 16.58 -15.31
N ASP A 168 -11.08 16.96 -14.56
CA ASP A 168 -11.06 18.18 -13.76
C ASP A 168 -11.77 18.01 -12.42
N GLY A 169 -11.59 18.99 -11.54
CA GLY A 169 -12.24 19.01 -10.23
C GLY A 169 -13.56 19.78 -10.17
N SER A 170 -14.13 20.19 -11.32
CA SER A 170 -15.37 20.98 -11.33
C SER A 170 -16.62 20.15 -11.07
N ASP A 171 -16.60 18.86 -11.41
CA ASP A 171 -17.75 17.96 -11.33
C ASP A 171 -17.27 16.53 -11.01
N PRO A 172 -17.84 15.85 -9.99
CA PRO A 172 -17.60 14.44 -9.72
C PRO A 172 -17.72 13.50 -10.92
N ALA A 173 -18.60 13.79 -11.88
CA ALA A 173 -18.75 12.99 -13.10
C ALA A 173 -17.51 13.03 -14.01
N LYS A 174 -16.64 14.03 -13.84
CA LYS A 174 -15.39 14.18 -14.57
C LYS A 174 -14.17 13.70 -13.79
N TYR A 175 -14.37 13.15 -12.59
CA TYR A 175 -13.25 12.69 -11.78
C TYR A 175 -12.57 11.48 -12.41
N PHE A 176 -11.26 11.42 -12.26
CA PHE A 176 -10.45 10.28 -12.66
C PHE A 176 -9.42 9.99 -11.56
N PRO A 177 -9.23 8.71 -11.20
CA PRO A 177 -10.06 7.58 -11.61
C PRO A 177 -11.48 7.68 -11.03
N ARG A 178 -12.43 6.91 -11.58
CA ARG A 178 -13.78 6.80 -11.02
C ARG A 178 -13.68 6.15 -9.64
N VAL A 179 -14.30 6.76 -8.64
CA VAL A 179 -14.33 6.22 -7.27
C VAL A 179 -15.70 5.62 -6.99
N ILE A 180 -15.70 4.43 -6.40
CA ILE A 180 -16.92 3.77 -5.93
C ILE A 180 -17.26 4.32 -4.56
N THR A 181 -18.49 4.80 -4.36
CA THR A 181 -18.92 5.38 -3.08
C THR A 181 -19.89 4.48 -2.30
N SER A 182 -20.45 3.45 -2.94
CA SER A 182 -21.38 2.51 -2.32
C SER A 182 -20.72 1.17 -1.98
N PRO A 183 -20.84 0.68 -0.74
CA PRO A 183 -20.43 -0.69 -0.38
C PRO A 183 -21.17 -1.77 -1.19
N GLU A 184 -22.41 -1.52 -1.59
CA GLU A 184 -23.21 -2.46 -2.38
C GLU A 184 -22.61 -2.62 -3.78
N GLU A 185 -22.25 -1.52 -4.44
CA GLU A 185 -21.62 -1.55 -5.77
C GLU A 185 -20.27 -2.28 -5.71
N ALA A 186 -19.45 -1.98 -4.70
CA ALA A 186 -18.16 -2.66 -4.52
C ALA A 186 -18.34 -4.19 -4.35
N ALA A 187 -19.33 -4.62 -3.56
CA ALA A 187 -19.64 -6.03 -3.37
C ALA A 187 -20.15 -6.71 -4.66
N GLN A 188 -20.98 -6.00 -5.45
CA GLN A 188 -21.46 -6.51 -6.74
C GLN A 188 -20.31 -6.73 -7.73
N ILE A 189 -19.39 -5.78 -7.85
CA ILE A 189 -18.20 -5.91 -8.72
C ILE A 189 -17.34 -7.11 -8.28
N ALA A 190 -17.06 -7.22 -6.97
CA ALA A 190 -16.32 -8.36 -6.45
C ALA A 190 -17.00 -9.70 -6.74
N ALA A 191 -18.33 -9.78 -6.62
CA ALA A 191 -19.09 -10.98 -6.93
C ALA A 191 -19.04 -11.35 -8.43
N LEU A 192 -19.15 -10.35 -9.32
CA LEU A 192 -19.04 -10.56 -10.76
C LEU A 192 -17.68 -11.15 -11.14
N HIS A 193 -16.60 -10.62 -10.57
CA HIS A 193 -15.24 -11.14 -10.82
C HIS A 193 -15.00 -12.52 -10.20
N ALA A 194 -15.59 -12.82 -9.04
CA ALA A 194 -15.50 -14.14 -8.41
C ALA A 194 -16.14 -15.26 -9.24
N SER A 195 -17.21 -14.97 -9.98
CA SER A 195 -17.89 -15.95 -10.85
C SER A 195 -17.05 -16.40 -12.07
N SER A 196 -15.99 -15.66 -12.40
CA SER A 196 -15.16 -15.87 -13.60
C SER A 196 -13.84 -16.59 -13.33
N GLN A 197 -13.49 -16.87 -12.06
CA GLN A 197 -12.19 -17.44 -11.68
C GLN A 197 -12.30 -18.87 -11.15
N VAL A 198 -11.37 -19.74 -11.59
CA VAL A 198 -11.14 -21.08 -11.05
C VAL A 198 -10.69 -20.95 -9.60
N GLN A 199 -11.54 -21.37 -8.65
CA GLN A 199 -11.26 -21.83 -7.27
C GLN A 199 -10.01 -21.26 -6.55
N SER A 200 -9.64 -20.00 -6.77
CA SER A 200 -8.61 -19.30 -6.01
C SER A 200 -9.29 -18.49 -4.93
N THR A 201 -8.91 -18.70 -3.68
CA THR A 201 -9.51 -17.94 -2.58
C THR A 201 -9.02 -16.49 -2.66
N PRO A 202 -9.85 -15.48 -2.32
CA PRO A 202 -9.42 -14.07 -2.32
C PRO A 202 -8.14 -13.82 -1.50
N LEU A 203 -7.89 -14.66 -0.51
CA LEU A 203 -6.72 -14.62 0.37
C LEU A 203 -5.42 -15.07 -0.32
N ASP A 204 -5.48 -15.88 -1.38
CA ASP A 204 -4.32 -16.46 -2.05
C ASP A 204 -3.41 -15.42 -2.72
N ASN A 205 -3.95 -14.25 -3.05
CA ASN A 205 -3.20 -13.13 -3.61
C ASN A 205 -2.63 -12.16 -2.57
N HIS A 206 -3.09 -12.23 -1.31
CA HIS A 206 -2.69 -11.31 -0.24
C HIS A 206 -1.54 -11.86 0.61
N TYR A 207 -1.36 -13.18 0.66
CA TYR A 207 -0.27 -13.81 1.38
C TYR A 207 1.01 -13.86 0.53
N ILE A 208 1.83 -12.81 0.62
CA ILE A 208 3.04 -12.62 -0.17
C ILE A 208 4.26 -12.53 0.74
N CYS A 209 5.28 -13.36 0.49
CA CYS A 209 6.58 -13.23 1.14
C CYS A 209 7.26 -11.90 0.76
N TYR A 210 7.61 -11.05 1.73
CA TYR A 210 8.24 -9.76 1.42
C TYR A 210 9.60 -9.93 0.71
N ALA A 211 10.35 -10.99 1.04
CA ALA A 211 11.72 -11.16 0.57
C ALA A 211 11.83 -11.69 -0.86
N ASN A 212 10.94 -12.58 -1.27
CA ASN A 212 11.03 -13.26 -2.58
C ASN A 212 9.71 -13.22 -3.37
N GLN A 213 8.69 -12.53 -2.86
CA GLN A 213 7.39 -12.34 -3.51
C GLN A 213 6.62 -13.64 -3.79
N GLN A 214 7.02 -14.76 -3.17
CA GLN A 214 6.30 -16.03 -3.30
C GLN A 214 4.98 -16.01 -2.53
N LYS A 215 3.97 -16.66 -3.11
CA LYS A 215 2.58 -16.69 -2.60
C LYS A 215 2.15 -18.07 -2.13
N THR A 216 1.19 -18.11 -1.21
CA THR A 216 0.54 -19.37 -0.78
C THR A 216 -0.13 -20.09 -1.95
N ALA A 217 -0.70 -19.35 -2.92
CA ALA A 217 -1.26 -19.88 -4.17
C ALA A 217 -0.27 -20.77 -4.97
N ARG A 218 1.04 -20.55 -4.78
CA ARG A 218 2.12 -21.32 -5.40
C ARG A 218 2.80 -22.28 -4.42
N ASN A 219 2.06 -22.72 -3.41
CA ASN A 219 2.52 -23.61 -2.33
C ASN A 219 3.67 -23.05 -1.48
N ALA A 220 3.85 -21.73 -1.42
CA ALA A 220 4.82 -21.13 -0.52
C ALA A 220 4.37 -21.30 0.93
N VAL A 221 5.25 -21.82 1.78
CA VAL A 221 5.02 -21.92 3.22
C VAL A 221 5.49 -20.63 3.88
N LEU A 222 4.57 -19.78 4.26
CA LEU A 222 4.76 -18.48 4.91
C LEU A 222 4.59 -18.55 6.44
N GLY A 223 5.21 -17.58 7.10
CA GLY A 223 5.20 -17.38 8.55
C GLY A 223 5.69 -15.98 8.88
N TYR A 224 5.66 -15.62 10.16
CA TYR A 224 6.19 -14.37 10.67
C TYR A 224 7.58 -14.58 11.26
N GLY A 225 8.48 -13.62 11.03
CA GLY A 225 9.67 -13.48 11.86
C GLY A 225 9.25 -13.10 13.29
N VAL A 226 9.82 -13.75 14.30
CA VAL A 226 9.51 -13.49 15.71
C VAL A 226 10.81 -13.21 16.46
N HIS A 227 10.82 -12.09 17.17
CA HIS A 227 11.87 -11.67 18.07
C HIS A 227 11.39 -11.80 19.52
N VAL A 228 12.23 -12.37 20.38
CA VAL A 228 11.92 -12.49 21.82
C VAL A 228 12.46 -11.27 22.52
N VAL A 229 11.60 -10.30 22.81
CA VAL A 229 11.96 -9.05 23.49
C VAL A 229 12.34 -9.33 24.94
N ASN A 230 11.57 -10.16 25.63
CA ASN A 230 11.85 -10.55 27.00
C ASN A 230 11.46 -12.01 27.24
N SER A 231 12.47 -12.87 27.38
CA SER A 231 12.27 -14.32 27.58
C SER A 231 11.64 -14.68 28.92
N ARG A 232 11.79 -13.84 29.96
CA ARG A 232 11.19 -14.08 31.29
C ARG A 232 9.72 -13.70 31.34
N LEU A 233 9.33 -12.66 30.61
CA LEU A 233 7.94 -12.19 30.54
C LEU A 233 7.17 -12.78 29.35
N GLY A 234 7.84 -13.51 28.45
CA GLY A 234 7.23 -14.08 27.24
C GLY A 234 6.81 -13.02 26.22
N THR A 235 7.37 -11.81 26.29
CA THR A 235 7.04 -10.73 25.36
C THR A 235 7.72 -10.95 24.02
N LEU A 236 6.92 -11.01 22.97
CA LEU A 236 7.37 -11.21 21.59
C LEU A 236 7.11 -9.96 20.78
N SER A 237 7.99 -9.68 19.82
CA SER A 237 7.72 -8.74 18.73
C SER A 237 7.82 -9.45 17.39
N SER A 238 7.10 -8.93 16.41
CA SER A 238 7.16 -9.39 15.04
C SER A 238 7.12 -8.20 14.11
N PRO A 239 7.84 -8.23 12.97
CA PRO A 239 7.64 -7.22 11.92
C PRO A 239 6.25 -7.26 11.30
N CYS A 240 5.45 -8.31 11.57
CA CYS A 240 4.12 -8.53 11.00
C CYS A 240 4.11 -8.60 9.45
N GLU A 241 5.24 -8.98 8.86
CA GLU A 241 5.39 -9.25 7.42
C GLU A 241 5.54 -10.76 7.18
N TYR A 242 4.96 -11.28 6.10
CA TYR A 242 5.12 -12.69 5.75
C TYR A 242 6.51 -12.97 5.20
N LEU A 243 7.17 -14.00 5.74
CA LEU A 243 8.43 -14.54 5.28
C LEU A 243 8.24 -16.01 4.89
N SER A 244 8.72 -16.39 3.71
CA SER A 244 8.71 -17.80 3.30
C SER A 244 9.70 -18.61 4.13
N LEU A 245 9.34 -19.86 4.42
CA LEU A 245 10.19 -20.81 5.14
C LEU A 245 11.51 -21.05 4.39
N ASP A 246 11.46 -21.04 3.06
CA ASP A 246 12.63 -21.14 2.19
C ASP A 246 13.56 -19.94 2.36
N SER A 247 13.02 -18.71 2.33
CA SER A 247 13.78 -17.49 2.61
C SER A 247 14.39 -17.49 4.01
N TYR A 248 13.67 -17.99 5.01
CA TYR A 248 14.16 -18.10 6.37
C TYR A 248 15.26 -19.16 6.52
N LYS A 249 15.05 -20.38 6.02
CA LYS A 249 15.97 -21.51 6.23
C LYS A 249 17.14 -21.53 5.25
N ASN A 250 16.86 -21.39 3.96
CA ASN A 250 17.84 -21.60 2.90
C ASN A 250 18.54 -20.30 2.51
N SER A 251 17.80 -19.18 2.45
CA SER A 251 18.40 -17.87 2.17
C SER A 251 18.93 -17.16 3.43
N GLY A 252 18.70 -17.70 4.63
CA GLY A 252 19.25 -17.18 5.88
C GLY A 252 18.71 -15.82 6.32
N ILE A 253 17.54 -15.39 5.83
CA ILE A 253 17.00 -14.07 6.14
C ILE A 253 16.59 -13.99 7.62
N ARG A 254 17.09 -12.96 8.33
CA ARG A 254 16.88 -12.71 9.78
C ARG A 254 16.48 -11.27 10.10
N ARG A 255 16.19 -10.47 9.08
CA ARG A 255 15.82 -9.05 9.21
C ARG A 255 14.66 -8.77 8.29
N SER A 256 13.69 -7.99 8.76
CA SER A 256 12.49 -7.60 8.02
C SER A 256 12.81 -6.64 6.87
N SER A 257 11.83 -6.28 6.04
CA SER A 257 12.05 -5.27 4.98
C SER A 257 12.41 -3.90 5.57
N THR A 258 11.89 -3.61 6.76
CA THR A 258 12.16 -2.44 7.59
C THR A 258 13.33 -2.64 8.57
N ASN A 259 14.15 -3.68 8.35
CA ASN A 259 15.38 -3.97 9.08
C ASN A 259 15.21 -4.36 10.58
N LEU A 260 14.02 -4.80 11.01
CA LEU A 260 13.81 -5.37 12.35
C LEU A 260 14.42 -6.78 12.43
N PRO A 261 15.30 -7.07 13.41
CA PRO A 261 15.85 -8.41 13.58
C PRO A 261 14.80 -9.38 14.13
N PHE A 262 14.95 -10.67 13.78
CA PHE A 262 14.20 -11.77 14.38
C PHE A 262 15.03 -13.06 14.37
N GLU A 263 14.88 -13.88 15.40
CA GLU A 263 15.62 -15.13 15.59
C GLU A 263 14.77 -16.36 15.27
N HIS A 264 13.45 -16.22 15.31
CA HIS A 264 12.51 -17.31 15.14
C HIS A 264 11.57 -17.07 13.96
N TRP A 265 10.95 -18.16 13.50
CA TRP A 265 9.95 -18.14 12.44
C TRP A 265 8.73 -18.92 12.89
N LEU A 266 7.56 -18.28 12.84
CA LEU A 266 6.29 -18.83 13.28
C LEU A 266 5.37 -19.01 12.07
N PRO A 267 4.94 -20.25 11.73
CA PRO A 267 4.05 -20.46 10.58
C PRO A 267 2.71 -19.77 10.75
N ILE A 268 2.18 -19.22 9.66
CA ILE A 268 0.80 -18.70 9.66
C ILE A 268 -0.21 -19.83 9.48
N LEU A 269 -1.41 -19.65 10.04
CA LEU A 269 -2.54 -20.55 9.88
C LEU A 269 -3.43 -20.03 8.75
N VAL A 270 -3.18 -20.49 7.51
CA VAL A 270 -4.06 -20.19 6.35
C VAL A 270 -5.24 -21.17 6.32
N ASN A 271 -4.96 -22.46 6.44
CA ASN A 271 -5.95 -23.53 6.62
C ASN A 271 -5.29 -24.74 7.31
N MET A 272 -6.08 -25.71 7.76
CA MET A 272 -5.58 -26.88 8.50
C MET A 272 -4.59 -27.77 7.70
N PRO A 273 -4.82 -28.07 6.40
CA PRO A 273 -3.83 -28.75 5.57
C PRO A 273 -2.50 -27.99 5.46
N TYR A 274 -2.56 -26.69 5.19
CA TYR A 274 -1.41 -25.80 5.12
C TYR A 274 -0.64 -25.74 6.44
N PHE A 275 -1.34 -25.63 7.56
CA PHE A 275 -0.74 -25.62 8.89
C PHE A 275 -0.03 -26.94 9.22
N THR A 276 -0.59 -28.05 8.78
CA THR A 276 0.04 -29.37 8.94
C THR A 276 1.35 -29.44 8.16
N LEU A 277 1.34 -28.94 6.91
CA LEU A 277 2.53 -28.86 6.06
C LEU A 277 3.59 -27.92 6.67
N SER A 278 3.17 -26.76 7.16
CA SER A 278 4.06 -25.76 7.75
C SER A 278 4.66 -26.24 9.06
N LYS A 279 3.92 -26.97 9.92
CA LYS A 279 4.46 -27.64 11.10
C LYS A 279 5.51 -28.69 10.74
N ARG A 280 5.21 -29.58 9.77
CA ARG A 280 6.13 -30.63 9.32
C ARG A 280 7.43 -30.07 8.76
N ASN A 281 7.38 -28.94 8.06
CA ASN A 281 8.55 -28.34 7.42
C ASN A 281 9.27 -27.32 8.32
N GLY A 282 8.55 -26.63 9.20
CA GLY A 282 9.07 -25.61 10.11
C GLY A 282 9.84 -26.20 11.29
N TYR A 283 9.26 -27.17 11.99
CA TYR A 283 9.77 -27.67 13.28
C TYR A 283 10.83 -28.79 13.20
N LYS A 284 11.30 -29.17 12.01
CA LYS A 284 12.23 -30.30 11.86
C LYS A 284 13.62 -30.14 12.52
N ASN A 285 13.98 -28.97 13.05
CA ASN A 285 15.31 -28.72 13.67
C ASN A 285 15.28 -28.09 15.09
N GLY A 286 14.16 -28.15 15.82
CA GLY A 286 14.15 -27.72 17.23
C GLY A 286 14.34 -28.91 18.17
N ARG A 287 15.57 -29.16 18.64
CA ARG A 287 15.74 -29.81 19.95
C ARG A 287 15.21 -28.85 21.02
N GLN A 288 14.65 -29.47 22.06
CA GLN A 288 14.15 -28.94 23.34
C GLN A 288 14.72 -27.59 23.77
#